data_AF-A0A9P8RPM6-F1
#
_entry.id   AF-A0A9P8RPM6-F1
#
_cell.length_a   1.000
_cell.length_b   1.000
_cell.length_c   1.000
_cell.angle_alpha   90.00
_cell.angle_beta   90.00
_cell.angle_gamma   90.00
#
_symmetry.space_group_name_H-M   'P 1'
#
loop_
_entity.id
_entity.type
_entity.pdbx_description
1 polymer ?
#
loop_
_entity_poly.entity_id
_entity_poly.type
_entity_poly.pdbx_seq_one_letter_code
_entity_poly.pdbx_strand_id
1 'polypeptide(L)'
;MSRRKRPLHDSDPNANSGPLKKTLKAEPVPAEQPRPNYNLLLKPDLQKECTARGLIKSGNKSDLIARLESADQARRDKYAHGKNAPYSKEEVAKRPIGAKVPPSKHRADFGKNDPHEKILRRGPSGPPIYDEMGFEIDYEKVAKSSRARPGCRSMSGEKYLEMLEREDREEKRMAQIMGTDRNKTSAVTLMAWTDRISRDLGIPYHTVNIEDYEEWHRRGFKADGAEFEAKNMTEEEMDRITGLATGSDLRK
;
A
#
# COMPACT_ATOMS: atom_id res chain seq x y z
N MET A 1 39.81 44.72 56.18
CA MET A 1 40.59 44.56 54.93
C MET A 1 40.61 43.08 54.55
N SER A 2 39.85 42.67 53.54
CA SER A 2 40.16 41.46 52.77
C SER A 2 39.52 41.60 51.38
N ARG A 3 40.35 42.03 50.43
CA ARG A 3 40.05 42.09 49.01
C ARG A 3 40.32 40.71 48.42
N ARG A 4 39.33 40.03 47.83
CA ARG A 4 39.47 39.14 46.65
C ARG A 4 38.11 39.15 45.91
N LYS A 5 37.96 40.04 44.93
CA LYS A 5 37.97 39.73 43.48
C LYS A 5 37.05 38.54 43.08
N ARG A 6 35.83 38.85 42.64
CA ARG A 6 35.23 38.26 41.40
C ARG A 6 35.96 38.92 40.20
N PRO A 7 35.83 38.53 38.89
CA PRO A 7 34.87 37.62 38.24
C PRO A 7 35.53 36.73 37.12
N LEU A 8 34.79 35.83 36.47
CA LEU A 8 34.43 35.93 35.04
C LEU A 8 33.73 34.65 34.55
N HIS A 9 32.77 34.90 33.67
CA HIS A 9 32.06 34.01 32.77
C HIS A 9 33.04 33.31 31.80
N ASP A 10 32.85 32.01 31.59
CA ASP A 10 33.06 31.29 30.31
C ASP A 10 31.83 30.37 30.18
N SER A 11 30.89 30.62 29.27
CA SER A 11 30.91 30.22 27.86
C SER A 11 30.76 28.70 27.69
N ASP A 12 29.54 28.29 27.33
CA ASP A 12 29.07 26.98 26.83
C ASP A 12 29.93 26.40 25.67
N PRO A 13 29.58 25.29 24.99
CA PRO A 13 28.90 24.03 25.36
C PRO A 13 29.75 22.80 24.94
N ASN A 14 29.55 21.60 25.47
CA ASN A 14 29.78 20.42 24.61
C ASN A 14 28.99 19.18 25.03
N ALA A 15 28.18 18.74 24.08
CA ALA A 15 27.58 17.44 24.02
C ALA A 15 28.66 16.35 24.00
N ASN A 16 28.44 15.26 24.73
CA ASN A 16 28.80 13.96 24.18
C ASN A 16 27.84 12.87 24.68
N SER A 17 26.71 12.82 23.98
CA SER A 17 25.91 11.63 23.76
C SER A 17 26.79 10.51 23.17
N GLY A 18 27.12 9.51 23.98
CA GLY A 18 27.56 8.21 23.48
C GLY A 18 26.36 7.26 23.40
N PRO A 19 25.83 6.92 22.21
CA PRO A 19 24.70 6.03 22.10
C PRO A 19 25.13 4.58 22.36
N LEU A 20 24.50 3.97 23.36
CA LEU A 20 24.50 2.53 23.60
C LEU A 20 24.04 1.81 22.33
N LYS A 21 24.98 1.11 21.68
CA LYS A 21 24.72 0.18 20.57
C LYS A 21 23.79 -0.92 21.07
N LYS A 22 22.47 -0.72 20.95
CA LYS A 22 21.49 -1.80 20.98
C LYS A 22 21.73 -2.65 19.75
N THR A 23 22.38 -3.78 19.96
CA THR A 23 22.43 -4.89 19.02
C THR A 23 20.99 -5.29 18.67
N LEU A 24 20.56 -4.97 17.45
CA LEU A 24 19.35 -5.50 16.84
C LEU A 24 19.51 -7.01 16.77
N LYS A 25 18.81 -7.73 17.66
CA LYS A 25 18.53 -9.15 17.47
C LYS A 25 17.76 -9.26 16.16
N ALA A 26 18.32 -9.98 15.20
CA ALA A 26 17.62 -10.39 14.01
C ALA A 26 16.37 -11.18 14.43
N GLU A 27 15.19 -10.67 14.08
CA GLU A 27 13.93 -11.40 14.20
C GLU A 27 13.99 -12.68 13.35
N PRO A 28 13.40 -13.79 13.84
CA PRO A 28 13.41 -15.06 13.14
C PRO A 28 12.57 -14.95 11.87
N VAL A 29 13.17 -15.41 10.75
CA VAL A 29 12.52 -15.57 9.45
C VAL A 29 11.23 -16.40 9.63
N PRO A 30 10.05 -15.93 9.17
CA PRO A 30 8.83 -16.73 9.23
C PRO A 30 9.01 -18.00 8.38
N ALA A 31 8.76 -19.15 8.98
CA ALA A 31 8.82 -20.44 8.32
C ALA A 31 7.91 -20.46 7.07
N GLU A 32 8.50 -20.71 5.90
CA GLU A 32 7.74 -20.99 4.69
C GLU A 32 6.88 -22.24 4.93
N GLN A 33 5.56 -22.05 4.95
CA GLN A 33 4.61 -23.16 5.10
C GLN A 33 4.78 -24.18 3.96
N PRO A 34 4.60 -25.48 4.24
CA PRO A 34 4.71 -26.52 3.22
C PRO A 34 3.68 -26.27 2.10
N ARG A 35 4.13 -26.42 0.85
CA ARG A 35 3.30 -26.20 -0.34
C ARG A 35 2.04 -27.08 -0.27
N PRO A 36 0.82 -26.52 -0.41
CA PRO A 36 -0.38 -27.35 -0.50
C PRO A 36 -0.26 -28.27 -1.71
N ASN A 37 -0.34 -29.58 -1.50
CA ASN A 37 -0.30 -30.54 -2.60
C ASN A 37 -1.71 -30.72 -3.19
N TYR A 38 -2.06 -29.87 -4.16
CA TYR A 38 -3.37 -29.85 -4.80
C TYR A 38 -3.73 -31.15 -5.55
N ASN A 39 -2.74 -31.98 -5.88
CA ASN A 39 -2.99 -33.29 -6.52
C ASN A 39 -3.81 -34.23 -5.63
N LEU A 40 -3.69 -34.07 -4.30
CA LEU A 40 -4.39 -34.88 -3.30
C LEU A 40 -5.85 -34.45 -3.10
N LEU A 41 -6.24 -33.27 -3.57
CA LEU A 41 -7.61 -32.79 -3.42
C LEU A 41 -8.53 -33.40 -4.48
N LEU A 42 -9.79 -33.59 -4.09
CA LEU A 42 -10.86 -33.94 -5.01
C LEU A 42 -11.30 -32.71 -5.78
N LYS A 43 -11.86 -32.92 -6.98
CA LYS A 43 -12.43 -31.84 -7.81
C LYS A 43 -13.37 -30.90 -7.06
N PRO A 44 -14.35 -31.37 -6.23
CA PRO A 44 -15.19 -30.46 -5.46
C PRO A 44 -14.41 -29.55 -4.51
N ASP A 45 -13.33 -30.03 -3.90
CA ASP A 45 -12.55 -29.23 -2.95
C ASP A 45 -11.65 -28.22 -3.66
N LEU A 46 -11.10 -28.58 -4.83
CA LEU A 46 -10.43 -27.64 -5.72
C LEU A 46 -11.37 -26.51 -6.18
N GLN A 47 -12.64 -26.82 -6.47
CA GLN A 47 -13.63 -25.80 -6.84
C GLN A 47 -13.99 -24.88 -5.68
N LYS A 48 -14.08 -25.41 -4.45
CA LYS A 48 -14.28 -24.60 -3.23
C LYS A 48 -13.09 -23.66 -3.03
N GLU A 49 -11.86 -24.15 -3.14
CA GLU A 49 -10.65 -23.34 -3.04
C GLU A 49 -10.59 -22.24 -4.11
N CYS A 50 -10.88 -22.57 -5.38
CA CYS A 50 -10.98 -21.55 -6.42
C CYS A 50 -12.04 -20.49 -6.09
N THR A 51 -13.21 -20.90 -5.62
CA THR A 51 -14.30 -19.97 -5.26
C THR A 51 -13.91 -19.08 -4.08
N ALA A 52 -13.30 -19.65 -3.05
CA ALA A 52 -12.81 -18.91 -1.88
C ALA A 52 -11.77 -17.84 -2.26
N ARG A 53 -11.01 -18.07 -3.33
CA ARG A 53 -9.99 -17.16 -3.87
C ARG A 53 -10.49 -16.29 -5.04
N GLY A 54 -11.78 -16.30 -5.33
CA GLY A 54 -12.36 -15.54 -6.46
C GLY A 54 -11.91 -16.00 -7.85
N LEU A 55 -11.30 -17.19 -7.96
CA LEU A 55 -10.84 -17.78 -9.21
C LEU A 55 -11.98 -18.53 -9.92
N ILE A 56 -11.84 -18.65 -11.24
CA ILE A 56 -12.78 -19.41 -12.07
C ILE A 56 -12.82 -20.87 -11.61
N LYS A 57 -14.02 -21.38 -11.29
CA LYS A 57 -14.27 -22.76 -10.79
C LYS A 57 -14.58 -23.81 -11.87
N SER A 58 -14.63 -23.41 -13.14
CA SER A 58 -14.87 -24.29 -14.29
C SER A 58 -13.56 -24.87 -14.83
N GLY A 59 -13.63 -26.08 -15.40
CA GLY A 59 -12.48 -26.80 -15.96
C GLY A 59 -12.38 -28.26 -15.53
N ASN A 60 -11.38 -28.94 -16.06
CA ASN A 60 -10.97 -30.28 -15.60
C ASN A 60 -10.13 -30.16 -14.30
N LYS A 61 -9.78 -31.29 -13.66
CA LYS A 61 -9.02 -31.28 -12.40
C LYS A 61 -7.64 -30.63 -12.58
N SER A 62 -6.94 -30.89 -13.69
CA SER A 62 -5.63 -30.29 -13.98
C SER A 62 -5.70 -28.78 -14.17
N ASP A 63 -6.75 -28.26 -14.81
CA ASP A 63 -6.93 -26.82 -15.00
C ASP A 63 -7.09 -26.10 -13.66
N LEU A 64 -7.88 -26.68 -12.75
CA LEU A 64 -8.09 -26.11 -11.41
C LEU A 64 -6.81 -26.12 -10.58
N ILE A 65 -6.04 -27.22 -10.64
CA ILE A 65 -4.72 -27.32 -9.98
C ILE A 65 -3.77 -26.27 -10.52
N ALA A 66 -3.58 -26.20 -11.84
CA ALA A 66 -2.68 -25.25 -12.47
C ALA A 66 -3.04 -23.79 -12.13
N ARG A 67 -4.34 -23.48 -12.02
CA ARG A 67 -4.83 -22.16 -11.65
C ARG A 67 -4.54 -21.81 -10.19
N LEU A 68 -4.70 -22.77 -9.27
CA LEU A 68 -4.33 -22.60 -7.85
C LEU A 68 -2.82 -22.48 -7.66
N GLU A 69 -2.03 -23.32 -8.36
CA GLU A 69 -0.57 -23.25 -8.33
C GLU A 69 -0.04 -21.93 -8.90
N SER A 70 -0.61 -21.47 -10.01
CA SER A 70 -0.26 -20.17 -10.60
C SER A 70 -0.60 -19.01 -9.66
N ALA A 71 -1.75 -19.07 -8.97
CA ALA A 71 -2.14 -18.07 -7.98
C ALA A 71 -1.20 -18.07 -6.76
N ASP A 72 -0.82 -19.25 -6.26
CA ASP A 72 0.17 -19.37 -5.19
C ASP A 72 1.55 -18.85 -5.62
N GLN A 73 1.96 -19.16 -6.85
CA GLN A 73 3.23 -18.68 -7.39
C GLN A 73 3.22 -17.16 -7.54
N ALA A 74 2.17 -16.58 -8.12
CA ALA A 74 2.02 -15.13 -8.21
C ALA A 74 2.03 -14.45 -6.83
N ARG A 75 1.37 -15.06 -5.83
CA ARG A 75 1.41 -14.59 -4.44
C ARG A 75 2.82 -14.64 -3.87
N ARG A 76 3.57 -15.73 -4.11
CA ARG A 76 4.97 -15.83 -3.68
C ARG A 76 5.82 -14.76 -4.35
N ASP A 77 5.69 -14.60 -5.66
CA ASP A 77 6.45 -13.61 -6.42
C ASP A 77 6.16 -12.19 -5.92
N LYS A 78 4.89 -11.87 -5.57
CA LYS A 78 4.48 -10.59 -4.96
C LYS A 78 5.29 -10.26 -3.70
N TYR A 79 5.56 -11.25 -2.84
CA TYR A 79 6.28 -11.04 -1.58
C TYR A 79 7.75 -11.50 -1.59
N ALA A 80 8.22 -12.14 -2.68
CA ALA A 80 9.58 -12.64 -2.81
C ALA A 80 10.62 -11.50 -2.77
N HIS A 81 10.20 -10.32 -3.25
CA HIS A 81 11.03 -9.13 -3.28
C HIS A 81 10.98 -8.31 -1.98
N GLY A 82 10.38 -8.77 -0.88
CA GLY A 82 10.35 -8.01 0.39
C GLY A 82 11.73 -7.57 0.92
N LYS A 83 12.84 -8.14 0.41
CA LYS A 83 14.22 -7.71 0.71
C LYS A 83 14.84 -6.74 -0.32
N ASN A 84 14.28 -6.65 -1.54
CA ASN A 84 14.81 -5.87 -2.68
C ASN A 84 13.72 -5.03 -3.39
N ALA A 85 12.57 -4.82 -2.76
CA ALA A 85 11.55 -3.93 -3.29
C ALA A 85 12.19 -2.55 -3.45
N PRO A 86 11.96 -1.82 -4.56
CA PRO A 86 12.51 -0.48 -4.78
C PRO A 86 12.00 0.58 -3.78
N TYR A 87 11.37 0.13 -2.70
CA TYR A 87 10.76 0.88 -1.62
C TYR A 87 11.43 0.53 -0.28
N SER A 88 12.74 0.26 -0.30
CA SER A 88 13.52 0.22 0.94
C SER A 88 13.30 1.53 1.71
N LYS A 89 13.24 1.45 3.04
CA LYS A 89 13.00 2.55 4.00
C LYS A 89 13.85 3.81 3.71
N GLU A 90 14.97 3.64 3.01
CA GLU A 90 15.89 4.69 2.64
C GLU A 90 15.66 5.27 1.24
N GLU A 91 15.12 4.54 0.26
CA GLU A 91 14.90 5.07 -1.10
C GLU A 91 13.65 5.94 -1.22
N VAL A 92 12.60 5.62 -0.46
CA VAL A 92 11.36 6.43 -0.38
C VAL A 92 11.58 7.70 0.44
N ALA A 93 12.44 7.63 1.47
CA ALA A 93 12.80 8.77 2.30
C ALA A 93 13.90 9.65 1.69
N LYS A 94 14.76 9.11 0.79
CA LYS A 94 15.89 9.84 0.18
C LYS A 94 15.62 10.37 -1.24
N ARG A 95 14.36 10.46 -1.70
CA ARG A 95 14.08 11.10 -2.99
C ARG A 95 13.02 12.22 -2.92
N PRO A 96 13.48 13.48 -2.84
CA PRO A 96 13.08 14.49 -3.79
C PRO A 96 14.08 14.42 -4.96
N ILE A 97 13.81 13.61 -5.99
CA ILE A 97 14.63 13.63 -7.22
C ILE A 97 13.75 13.78 -8.44
N GLY A 98 13.50 15.04 -8.80
CA GLY A 98 14.05 15.51 -10.07
C GLY A 98 13.22 15.31 -11.33
N ALA A 99 11.90 15.37 -11.29
CA ALA A 99 11.24 16.15 -12.34
C ALA A 99 11.37 17.61 -11.91
N LYS A 100 12.10 18.42 -12.68
CA LYS A 100 12.07 19.90 -12.56
C LYS A 100 10.67 20.42 -12.96
N VAL A 101 9.64 19.96 -12.29
CA VAL A 101 8.30 20.51 -12.38
C VAL A 101 8.12 21.25 -11.06
N PRO A 102 8.25 22.58 -11.04
CA PRO A 102 7.89 23.32 -9.84
C PRO A 102 6.46 22.94 -9.46
N PRO A 103 6.15 22.76 -8.16
CA PRO A 103 4.78 22.52 -7.74
C PRO A 103 3.93 23.63 -8.36
N SER A 104 2.89 23.23 -9.11
CA SER A 104 2.04 24.20 -9.80
C SER A 104 1.45 25.15 -8.75
N LYS A 105 1.92 26.40 -8.74
CA LYS A 105 1.39 27.45 -7.85
C LYS A 105 0.02 27.95 -8.29
N HIS A 106 -0.49 27.44 -9.42
CA HIS A 106 -1.79 27.79 -9.97
C HIS A 106 -2.64 26.53 -10.13
N ARG A 107 -3.74 26.48 -9.38
CA ARG A 107 -4.84 25.50 -9.49
C ARG A 107 -5.54 25.51 -10.88
N ALA A 108 -4.99 26.20 -11.89
CA ALA A 108 -5.62 26.51 -13.18
C ALA A 108 -4.92 25.90 -14.41
N ASP A 109 -3.76 25.23 -14.28
CA ASP A 109 -3.01 24.66 -15.42
C ASP A 109 -3.33 23.16 -15.72
N PHE A 110 -4.42 22.63 -15.17
CA PHE A 110 -4.86 21.23 -15.32
C PHE A 110 -5.20 20.79 -16.77
N GLY A 111 -5.08 21.64 -17.79
CA GLY A 111 -5.65 21.38 -19.12
C GLY A 111 -4.67 21.07 -20.26
N LYS A 112 -3.34 21.10 -20.06
CA LYS A 112 -2.38 20.79 -21.16
C LYS A 112 -1.25 19.83 -20.79
N ASN A 113 -1.03 19.61 -19.49
CA ASN A 113 0.07 18.79 -18.99
C ASN A 113 -0.35 17.62 -18.10
N ASP A 114 -1.66 17.39 -17.93
CA ASP A 114 -2.19 16.29 -17.15
C ASP A 114 -1.66 14.93 -17.66
N PRO A 115 -1.00 14.14 -16.81
CA PRO A 115 -0.55 12.79 -17.15
C PRO A 115 -1.67 11.91 -17.72
N HIS A 116 -2.92 12.06 -17.26
CA HIS A 116 -4.04 11.26 -17.73
C HIS A 116 -4.45 11.62 -19.16
N GLU A 117 -4.52 12.90 -19.50
CA GLU A 117 -4.76 13.32 -20.88
C GLU A 117 -3.63 12.88 -21.82
N LYS A 118 -2.38 12.99 -21.36
CA LYS A 118 -1.21 12.57 -22.14
C LYS A 118 -1.24 11.07 -22.45
N ILE A 119 -1.62 10.22 -21.49
CA ILE A 119 -1.63 8.76 -21.71
C ILE A 119 -2.75 8.38 -22.68
N LEU A 120 -3.91 9.04 -22.59
CA LEU A 120 -5.01 8.86 -23.53
C LEU A 120 -4.61 9.26 -24.96
N ARG A 121 -3.92 10.40 -25.11
CA ARG A 121 -3.43 10.87 -26.43
C ARG A 121 -2.41 9.93 -27.06
N ARG A 122 -1.55 9.29 -26.25
CA ARG A 122 -0.55 8.32 -26.74
C ARG A 122 -1.16 6.98 -27.15
N GLY A 123 -2.30 6.61 -26.58
CA GLY A 123 -2.97 5.35 -26.86
C GLY A 123 -2.36 4.16 -26.10
N PRO A 124 -2.94 2.95 -26.28
CA PRO A 124 -2.64 1.76 -25.46
C PRO A 124 -1.20 1.24 -25.61
N SER A 125 -0.57 1.48 -26.77
CA SER A 125 0.81 1.05 -27.06
C SER A 125 1.81 2.21 -26.98
N GLY A 126 1.41 3.32 -26.38
CA GLY A 126 2.26 4.49 -26.21
C GLY A 126 3.38 4.27 -25.17
N PRO A 127 4.44 5.09 -25.18
CA PRO A 127 5.46 5.06 -24.14
C PRO A 127 4.85 5.36 -22.76
N PRO A 128 5.39 4.74 -21.68
CA PRO A 128 4.83 4.88 -20.34
C PRO A 128 4.83 6.34 -19.86
N ILE A 129 3.86 6.66 -19.02
CA ILE A 129 3.72 7.94 -18.35
C ILE A 129 3.70 7.69 -16.85
N TYR A 130 4.35 8.57 -16.12
CA TYR A 130 4.48 8.48 -14.68
C TYR A 130 3.73 9.64 -14.01
N ASP A 131 3.17 9.38 -12.82
CA ASP A 131 2.58 10.41 -11.97
C ASP A 131 3.67 11.22 -11.24
N GLU A 132 3.24 12.18 -10.41
CA GLU A 132 4.15 13.04 -9.63
C GLU A 132 4.97 12.25 -8.60
N MET A 133 4.48 11.08 -8.20
CA MET A 133 5.14 10.15 -7.28
C MET A 133 6.04 9.13 -8.00
N GLY A 134 6.13 9.20 -9.33
CA GLY A 134 6.96 8.33 -10.16
C GLY A 134 6.35 6.97 -10.50
N PHE A 135 5.07 6.74 -10.25
CA PHE A 135 4.38 5.50 -10.60
C PHE A 135 3.87 5.51 -12.03
N GLU A 136 4.03 4.39 -12.74
CA GLU A 136 3.47 4.21 -14.09
C GLU A 136 1.95 4.23 -14.02
N ILE A 137 1.35 5.07 -14.86
CA ILE A 137 -0.10 5.21 -15.00
C ILE A 137 -0.61 4.12 -15.95
N ASP A 138 -1.70 3.47 -15.57
CA ASP A 138 -2.35 2.43 -16.36
C ASP A 138 -3.30 3.06 -17.39
N TYR A 139 -2.96 2.89 -18.67
CA TYR A 139 -3.78 3.38 -19.78
C TYR A 139 -5.21 2.86 -19.72
N GLU A 140 -5.41 1.57 -19.41
CA GLU A 140 -6.75 1.00 -19.39
C GLU A 140 -7.59 1.58 -18.26
N LYS A 141 -7.01 1.80 -17.08
CA LYS A 141 -7.73 2.39 -15.95
C LYS A 141 -8.13 3.84 -16.27
N VAL A 142 -7.23 4.62 -16.86
CA VAL A 142 -7.52 5.99 -17.31
C VAL A 142 -8.52 6.03 -18.48
N ALA A 143 -8.43 5.09 -19.43
CA ALA A 143 -9.37 4.99 -20.53
C ALA A 143 -10.77 4.58 -20.05
N LYS A 144 -10.86 3.71 -19.03
CA LYS A 144 -12.13 3.31 -18.41
C LYS A 144 -12.76 4.47 -17.62
N SER A 145 -11.96 5.28 -16.91
CA SER A 145 -12.45 6.42 -16.16
C SER A 145 -12.87 7.61 -17.04
N SER A 146 -12.18 7.82 -18.16
CA SER A 146 -12.46 8.94 -19.09
C SER A 146 -13.66 8.69 -20.02
N ARG A 147 -14.07 7.43 -20.22
CA ARG A 147 -15.30 7.11 -20.97
C ARG A 147 -16.52 7.60 -20.17
N ALA A 148 -17.11 8.72 -20.59
CA ALA A 148 -18.45 9.12 -20.18
C ALA A 148 -19.37 7.93 -20.43
N ARG A 149 -19.92 7.31 -19.36
CA ARG A 149 -20.76 6.11 -19.49
C ARG A 149 -22.07 6.49 -20.21
N PRO A 150 -22.26 6.18 -21.50
CA PRO A 150 -23.50 6.51 -22.18
C PRO A 150 -24.56 5.57 -21.64
N GLY A 151 -25.57 6.11 -20.94
CA GLY A 151 -26.67 5.31 -20.40
C GLY A 151 -26.24 4.30 -19.35
N CYS A 152 -25.46 4.71 -18.36
CA CYS A 152 -25.12 3.87 -17.22
C CYS A 152 -26.42 3.33 -16.60
N ARG A 153 -26.78 2.08 -16.89
CA ARG A 153 -27.83 1.38 -16.16
C ARG A 153 -27.41 1.48 -14.70
N SER A 154 -28.22 2.16 -13.89
CA SER A 154 -28.00 2.18 -12.46
C SER A 154 -27.78 0.74 -12.02
N MET A 155 -26.71 0.49 -11.27
CA MET A 155 -26.53 -0.81 -10.63
C MET A 155 -27.85 -1.15 -9.93
N SER A 156 -28.31 -2.41 -10.08
CA SER A 156 -29.46 -2.88 -9.31
C SER A 156 -29.25 -2.51 -7.84
N GLY A 157 -30.28 -2.02 -7.16
CA GLY A 157 -30.18 -1.65 -5.74
C GLY A 157 -29.62 -2.81 -4.90
N GLU A 158 -29.97 -4.04 -5.25
CA GLU A 158 -29.43 -5.25 -4.63
C GLU A 158 -27.91 -5.41 -4.82
N LYS A 159 -27.39 -5.19 -6.04
CA LYS A 159 -25.95 -5.25 -6.30
C LYS A 159 -25.17 -4.12 -5.63
N TYR A 160 -25.79 -2.95 -5.49
CA TYR A 160 -25.19 -1.83 -4.76
C TYR A 160 -25.12 -2.12 -3.25
N LEU A 161 -26.18 -2.70 -2.68
CA LEU A 161 -26.17 -3.17 -1.29
C LEU A 161 -25.13 -4.27 -1.07
N GLU A 162 -25.04 -5.26 -1.95
CA GLU A 162 -24.01 -6.31 -1.88
C GLU A 162 -22.58 -5.74 -1.91
N MET A 163 -22.35 -4.72 -2.74
CA MET A 163 -21.07 -4.01 -2.79
C MET A 163 -20.75 -3.30 -1.46
N LEU A 164 -21.71 -2.55 -0.90
CA LEU A 164 -21.55 -1.88 0.39
C LEU A 164 -21.33 -2.87 1.54
N GLU A 165 -22.05 -3.99 1.56
CA GLU A 165 -21.86 -5.06 2.55
C GLU A 165 -20.51 -5.73 2.42
N ARG A 166 -19.99 -5.87 1.20
CA ARG A 166 -18.65 -6.37 0.96
C ARG A 166 -17.59 -5.40 1.48
N GLU A 167 -17.68 -4.12 1.12
CA GLU A 167 -16.77 -3.07 1.59
C GLU A 167 -16.77 -2.98 3.13
N ASP A 168 -17.96 -3.00 3.75
CA ASP A 168 -18.09 -3.02 5.22
C ASP A 168 -17.39 -4.24 5.85
N ARG A 169 -17.57 -5.43 5.26
CA ARG A 169 -16.89 -6.65 5.76
C ARG A 169 -15.38 -6.56 5.62
N GLU A 170 -14.89 -6.06 4.49
CA GLU A 170 -13.46 -5.87 4.24
C GLU A 170 -12.88 -4.85 5.23
N GLU A 171 -13.51 -3.69 5.42
CA GLU A 171 -13.10 -2.67 6.39
C GLU A 171 -13.10 -3.18 7.83
N LYS A 172 -14.17 -3.90 8.24
CA LYS A 172 -14.23 -4.52 9.58
C LYS A 172 -13.07 -5.49 9.80
N ARG A 173 -12.73 -6.25 8.77
CA ARG A 173 -11.63 -7.21 8.83
C ARG A 173 -10.27 -6.51 8.91
N MET A 174 -10.07 -5.44 8.14
CA MET A 174 -8.88 -4.59 8.25
C MET A 174 -8.75 -4.01 9.66
N ALA A 175 -9.82 -3.41 10.19
CA ALA A 175 -9.84 -2.83 11.53
C ALA A 175 -9.51 -3.87 12.61
N GLN A 176 -10.06 -5.07 12.50
CA GLN A 176 -9.75 -6.17 13.41
C GLN A 176 -8.26 -6.54 13.38
N ILE A 177 -7.66 -6.62 12.19
CA ILE A 177 -6.23 -6.93 12.03
C ILE A 177 -5.36 -5.81 12.62
N MET A 178 -5.78 -4.57 12.43
CA MET A 178 -5.08 -3.39 12.93
C MET A 178 -5.38 -3.08 14.41
N GLY A 179 -6.14 -3.95 15.10
CA GLY A 179 -6.41 -3.83 16.53
C GLY A 179 -7.34 -2.67 16.90
N THR A 180 -8.26 -2.28 16.02
CA THR A 180 -9.17 -1.13 16.23
C THR A 180 -10.62 -1.43 15.82
N ASP A 181 -11.50 -0.45 16.01
CA ASP A 181 -12.91 -0.50 15.62
C ASP A 181 -13.15 0.20 14.28
N ARG A 182 -14.04 -0.36 13.45
CA ARG A 182 -14.50 0.31 12.21
C ARG A 182 -14.97 1.74 12.46
N ASN A 183 -15.68 1.98 13.56
CA ASN A 183 -16.27 3.29 13.86
C ASN A 183 -15.25 4.39 14.16
N LYS A 184 -13.99 4.02 14.45
CA LYS A 184 -12.87 4.96 14.68
C LYS A 184 -12.01 5.13 13.43
N THR A 185 -12.37 4.44 12.34
CA THR A 185 -11.57 4.39 11.12
C THR A 185 -11.93 5.58 10.24
N SER A 186 -11.01 6.54 10.12
CA SER A 186 -11.11 7.62 9.15
C SER A 186 -10.48 7.23 7.81
N ALA A 187 -10.77 7.97 6.74
CA ALA A 187 -10.10 7.78 5.45
C ALA A 187 -8.56 7.88 5.60
N VAL A 188 -8.07 8.83 6.40
CA VAL A 188 -6.63 8.98 6.69
C VAL A 188 -6.06 7.77 7.41
N THR A 189 -6.82 7.21 8.33
CA THR A 189 -6.44 5.99 9.06
C THR A 189 -6.31 4.79 8.10
N LEU A 190 -7.25 4.60 7.17
CA LEU A 190 -7.15 3.55 6.14
C LEU A 190 -5.92 3.73 5.25
N MET A 191 -5.64 4.98 4.85
CA MET A 191 -4.45 5.28 4.05
C MET A 191 -3.17 4.98 4.83
N ALA A 192 -3.12 5.29 6.12
CA ALA A 192 -1.97 5.00 6.98
C ALA A 192 -1.75 3.49 7.20
N TRP A 193 -2.83 2.70 7.34
CA TRP A 193 -2.73 1.23 7.41
C TRP A 193 -2.17 0.64 6.13
N THR A 194 -2.69 1.11 5.00
CA THR A 194 -2.26 0.66 3.67
C THR A 194 -0.78 0.96 3.45
N ASP A 195 -0.32 2.13 3.85
CA ASP A 195 1.09 2.50 3.84
C ASP A 195 1.95 1.61 4.75
N ARG A 196 1.47 1.33 5.96
CA ARG A 196 2.19 0.45 6.89
C ARG A 196 2.41 -0.94 6.30
N ILE A 197 1.35 -1.51 5.74
CA ILE A 197 1.39 -2.85 5.13
C ILE A 197 2.26 -2.87 3.89
N SER A 198 2.14 -1.84 3.05
CA SER A 198 3.00 -1.64 1.88
C SER A 198 4.48 -1.69 2.27
N ARG A 199 4.88 -0.97 3.33
CA ARG A 199 6.26 -0.94 3.82
C ARG A 199 6.72 -2.26 4.42
N ASP A 200 5.90 -2.85 5.29
CA ASP A 200 6.28 -4.07 6.03
C ASP A 200 6.34 -5.30 5.11
N LEU A 201 5.48 -5.38 4.09
CA LEU A 201 5.50 -6.44 3.09
C LEU A 201 6.40 -6.14 1.88
N GLY A 202 6.85 -4.90 1.72
CA GLY A 202 7.65 -4.45 0.59
C GLY A 202 6.89 -4.48 -0.74
N ILE A 203 5.59 -4.18 -0.72
CA ILE A 203 4.73 -4.16 -1.91
C ILE A 203 4.31 -2.72 -2.24
N PRO A 204 4.03 -2.36 -3.51
CA PRO A 204 3.59 -1.02 -3.87
C PRO A 204 2.25 -0.65 -3.21
N TYR A 205 2.13 0.57 -2.70
CA TYR A 205 0.96 1.08 -1.97
C TYR A 205 -0.37 0.83 -2.68
N HIS A 206 -0.44 1.11 -3.99
CA HIS A 206 -1.66 1.00 -4.80
C HIS A 206 -2.04 -0.45 -5.16
N THR A 207 -1.26 -1.44 -4.73
CA THR A 207 -1.52 -2.87 -4.95
C THR A 207 -1.91 -3.62 -3.67
N VAL A 208 -2.02 -2.89 -2.56
CA VAL A 208 -2.39 -3.43 -1.25
C VAL A 208 -3.89 -3.68 -1.20
N ASN A 209 -4.26 -4.92 -0.94
CA ASN A 209 -5.64 -5.39 -0.79
C ASN A 209 -5.84 -6.06 0.58
N ILE A 210 -7.08 -6.42 0.92
CA ILE A 210 -7.40 -7.13 2.17
C ILE A 210 -6.55 -8.40 2.40
N GLU A 211 -6.19 -9.12 1.34
CA GLU A 211 -5.35 -10.32 1.41
C GLU A 211 -3.94 -10.02 1.94
N ASP A 212 -3.44 -8.81 1.70
CA ASP A 212 -2.15 -8.35 2.20
C ASP A 212 -2.22 -8.02 3.69
N TYR A 213 -3.35 -7.49 4.19
CA TYR A 213 -3.58 -7.33 5.64
C TYR A 213 -3.52 -8.69 6.35
N GLU A 214 -4.16 -9.71 5.77
CA GLU A 214 -4.14 -11.06 6.34
C GLU A 214 -2.76 -11.70 6.28
N GLU A 215 -2.01 -11.49 5.20
CA GLU A 215 -0.63 -11.94 5.07
C GLU A 215 0.28 -11.25 6.11
N TRP A 216 0.14 -9.94 6.28
CA TRP A 216 0.86 -9.15 7.26
C TRP A 216 0.61 -9.68 8.68
N HIS A 217 -0.66 -9.90 9.04
CA HIS A 217 -1.01 -10.51 10.32
C HIS A 217 -0.46 -11.94 10.47
N ARG A 218 -0.51 -12.75 9.39
CA ARG A 218 0.02 -14.13 9.39
C ARG A 218 1.54 -14.18 9.60
N ARG A 219 2.27 -13.18 9.13
CA ARG A 219 3.72 -13.04 9.37
C ARG A 219 4.07 -12.63 10.80
N GLY A 220 3.06 -12.38 11.64
CA GLY A 220 3.22 -12.07 13.05
C GLY A 220 3.41 -10.58 13.35
N PHE A 221 3.25 -9.71 12.35
CA PHE A 221 3.22 -8.28 12.59
C PHE A 221 2.00 -7.91 13.42
N LYS A 222 2.15 -6.87 14.25
CA LYS A 222 1.11 -6.37 15.15
C LYS A 222 1.05 -4.86 15.06
N ALA A 223 -0.17 -4.34 15.12
CA ALA A 223 -0.48 -2.92 15.12
C ALA A 223 -1.20 -2.57 16.42
N ASP A 224 -1.00 -1.33 16.86
CA ASP A 224 -1.85 -0.71 17.87
C ASP A 224 -2.74 0.30 17.16
N GLY A 225 -4.05 0.14 17.21
CA GLY A 225 -5.00 1.03 16.54
C GLY A 225 -4.78 2.51 16.83
N ALA A 226 -4.27 2.84 18.03
CA ALA A 226 -3.97 4.21 18.44
C ALA A 226 -2.82 4.85 17.63
N GLU A 227 -1.90 4.07 17.06
CA GLU A 227 -0.73 4.59 16.32
C GLU A 227 -1.13 5.29 15.01
N PHE A 228 -2.32 4.99 14.47
CA PHE A 228 -2.83 5.54 13.21
C PHE A 228 -3.90 6.62 13.39
N GLU A 229 -4.10 7.09 14.63
CA GLU A 229 -4.93 8.27 14.84
C GLU A 229 -4.26 9.49 14.24
N ALA A 230 -5.03 10.32 13.52
CA ALA A 230 -4.49 11.50 12.83
C ALA A 230 -3.74 12.46 13.78
N LYS A 231 -4.07 12.46 15.07
CA LYS A 231 -3.37 13.26 16.10
C LYS A 231 -1.93 12.81 16.36
N ASN A 232 -1.63 11.55 16.08
CA ASN A 232 -0.33 10.93 16.31
C ASN A 232 0.54 10.92 15.05
N MET A 233 0.01 11.38 13.90
CA MET A 233 0.74 11.50 12.65
C MET A 233 1.35 12.89 12.49
N THR A 234 2.58 12.93 11.97
CA THR A 234 3.20 14.20 11.57
C THR A 234 2.62 14.71 10.25
N GLU A 235 2.72 16.02 10.01
CA GLU A 235 2.26 16.65 8.76
C GLU A 235 2.98 16.06 7.54
N GLU A 236 4.29 15.82 7.63
CA GLU A 236 5.08 15.20 6.56
C GLU A 236 4.61 13.76 6.23
N GLU A 237 4.25 12.98 7.25
CA GLU A 237 3.69 11.65 7.05
C GLU A 237 2.31 11.70 6.40
N MET A 238 1.47 12.65 6.83
CA MET A 238 0.16 12.87 6.23
C MET A 238 0.26 13.28 4.77
N ASP A 239 1.14 14.22 4.42
CA ASP A 239 1.36 14.68 3.05
C ASP A 239 1.85 13.54 2.17
N ARG A 240 2.80 12.75 2.66
CA ARG A 240 3.31 11.58 1.95
C ARG A 240 2.22 10.54 1.70
N ILE A 241 1.45 10.20 2.73
CA ILE A 241 0.37 9.21 2.62
C ILE A 241 -0.74 9.71 1.68
N THR A 242 -1.06 11.00 1.74
CA THR A 242 -2.03 11.62 0.83
C THR A 242 -1.52 11.61 -0.61
N GLY A 243 -0.24 11.89 -0.84
CA GLY A 243 0.38 11.76 -2.17
C GLY A 243 0.39 10.32 -2.69
N LEU A 244 0.63 9.34 -1.81
CA LEU A 244 0.52 7.92 -2.16
C LEU A 244 -0.91 7.50 -2.46
N ALA A 245 -1.90 8.01 -1.75
CA ALA A 245 -3.30 7.67 -2.01
C ALA A 245 -3.84 8.35 -3.28
N THR A 246 -3.43 9.58 -3.55
CA THR A 246 -3.89 10.36 -4.70
C THR A 246 -3.49 9.69 -6.00
N GLY A 247 -4.48 9.38 -6.84
CA GLY A 247 -4.26 8.72 -8.14
C GLY A 247 -3.85 7.24 -8.06
N SER A 248 -3.84 6.64 -6.85
CA SER A 248 -3.47 5.23 -6.66
C SER A 248 -4.28 4.27 -7.52
N ASP A 249 -5.59 4.50 -7.65
CA ASP A 249 -6.49 3.70 -8.49
C ASP A 249 -6.14 3.71 -9.98
N LEU A 250 -5.33 4.66 -10.44
CA LEU A 250 -4.94 4.82 -11.85
C LEU A 250 -3.52 4.35 -12.12
N ARG A 251 -2.78 3.92 -11.09
CA ARG A 251 -1.44 3.34 -11.22
C ARG A 251 -1.51 1.89 -11.65
N LYS A 252 -0.46 1.40 -12.30
CA LYS A 252 -0.35 0.02 -12.79
C LYS A 252 -0.08 -0.99 -11.69
#